data_AF-A0A7R9Y231-F1
#
_entry.id   AF-A0A7R9Y231-F1
#
_cell.length_a   1.000
_cell.length_b   1.000
_cell.length_c   1.000
_cell.angle_alpha   90.00
_cell.angle_beta   90.00
_cell.angle_gamma   90.00
#
_symmetry.space_group_name_H-M   'P 1'
#
loop_
_entity.id
_entity.type
_entity.pdbx_description
1 polymer ?
#
loop_
_entity_poly.entity_id
_entity_poly.type
_entity_poly.pdbx_seq_one_letter_code
_entity_poly.pdbx_strand_id
1 'polypeptide(L)'
;GGGRAVLRLEQRRLDTDEERPGQRPPAADGDQRGWATELYLRINEGKNRQIRRLCTRSKLRLLHLHRVRFGPLTDEGMPEGSCRWLTDSEIGELYAATPLGADARPSAAAARRACIVALWKRAWRHARRQALERAGLGVGRLARRRRRQEG
;
A
#
# COMPACT_ATOMS: atom_id res chain seq x y z
N GLY A 1 0.93 3.44 23.69
CA GLY A 1 -0.39 4.11 23.67
C GLY A 1 -1.20 3.56 22.51
N GLY A 2 -2.31 2.88 22.79
CA GLY A 2 -3.15 2.26 21.77
C GLY A 2 -3.88 3.30 20.94
N GLY A 3 -3.58 3.36 19.64
CA GLY A 3 -4.25 4.26 18.70
C GLY A 3 -5.71 3.88 18.54
N ARG A 4 -6.62 4.71 19.07
CA ARG A 4 -8.06 4.64 18.78
C ARG A 4 -8.27 4.80 17.27
N ALA A 5 -8.92 3.83 16.63
CA ALA A 5 -9.52 4.05 15.33
C ALA A 5 -10.70 5.00 15.53
N VAL A 6 -10.59 6.25 15.08
CA VAL A 6 -11.72 7.18 15.07
C VAL A 6 -12.57 6.85 13.86
N LEU A 7 -13.65 6.13 14.10
CA LEU A 7 -14.68 5.88 13.09
C LEU A 7 -15.53 7.14 12.95
N ARG A 8 -15.19 8.01 12.00
CA ARG A 8 -16.16 8.98 11.50
C ARG A 8 -17.03 8.26 10.48
N LEU A 9 -18.25 7.92 10.88
CA LEU A 9 -19.22 7.28 10.02
C LEU A 9 -20.00 8.37 9.30
N GLU A 10 -19.78 8.49 8.00
CA GLU A 10 -20.70 9.17 7.12
C GLU A 10 -21.51 8.08 6.41
N GLN A 11 -22.81 8.06 6.66
CA GLN A 11 -23.72 7.04 6.16
C GLN A 11 -24.57 7.64 5.04
N ARG A 12 -24.43 7.12 3.82
CA ARG A 12 -25.33 7.41 2.72
C ARG A 12 -26.05 6.14 2.30
N ARG A 13 -27.38 6.18 2.35
CA ARG A 13 -28.23 5.13 1.79
C ARG A 13 -28.12 5.20 0.28
N LEU A 14 -27.87 4.07 -0.35
CA LEU A 14 -27.87 3.95 -1.80
C LEU A 14 -29.01 3.03 -2.20
N ASP A 15 -29.84 3.53 -3.11
CA ASP A 15 -30.63 2.66 -3.95
C ASP A 15 -29.68 2.03 -4.96
N THR A 16 -29.80 0.72 -5.18
CA THR A 16 -28.81 -0.10 -5.90
C THR A 16 -28.65 0.29 -7.38
N ASP A 17 -29.47 1.24 -7.85
CA ASP A 17 -29.49 1.76 -9.22
C ASP A 17 -28.69 3.09 -9.38
N GLU A 18 -28.16 3.68 -8.31
CA GLU A 18 -27.41 4.95 -8.38
C GLU A 18 -25.92 4.73 -8.76
N GLU A 19 -25.52 5.15 -9.97
CA GLU A 19 -24.16 5.01 -10.50
C GLU A 19 -23.19 6.06 -9.91
N ARG A 20 -21.96 5.64 -9.58
CA ARG A 20 -20.88 6.50 -9.05
C ARG A 20 -19.60 6.41 -9.89
N PRO A 21 -18.79 7.48 -9.91
CA PRO A 21 -17.49 7.43 -10.58
C PRO A 21 -16.56 6.45 -9.84
N GLY A 22 -16.04 5.45 -10.56
CA GLY A 22 -14.97 4.56 -10.09
C GLY A 22 -15.36 3.14 -9.63
N GLN A 23 -16.60 2.68 -9.86
CA GLN A 23 -16.95 1.27 -10.14
C GLN A 23 -18.45 1.01 -9.96
N ARG A 24 -19.05 0.32 -10.93
CA ARG A 24 -20.29 -0.43 -10.72
C ARG A 24 -19.95 -1.59 -9.77
N PRO A 25 -20.60 -1.74 -8.59
CA PRO A 25 -20.49 -2.98 -7.85
C PRO A 25 -20.84 -4.14 -8.80
N PRO A 26 -20.11 -5.27 -8.80
CA PRO A 26 -20.46 -6.40 -9.63
C PRO A 26 -21.93 -6.69 -9.41
N ALA A 27 -22.71 -6.76 -10.50
CA ALA A 27 -24.16 -6.89 -10.47
C ALA A 27 -24.50 -7.90 -9.36
N ALA A 28 -25.21 -7.43 -8.33
CA ALA A 28 -25.70 -8.31 -7.29
C ALA A 28 -26.39 -9.47 -8.02
N ASP A 29 -25.93 -10.70 -7.79
CA ASP A 29 -26.53 -11.91 -8.38
C ASP A 29 -28.05 -11.74 -8.37
N GLY A 30 -28.65 -11.78 -9.56
CA GLY A 30 -29.83 -11.03 -9.98
C GLY A 30 -31.17 -11.33 -9.30
N ASP A 31 -31.23 -11.35 -7.97
CA ASP A 31 -32.47 -11.59 -7.22
C ASP A 31 -32.52 -10.95 -5.82
N GLN A 32 -31.88 -9.78 -5.62
CA GLN A 32 -32.08 -9.02 -4.37
C GLN A 32 -32.35 -7.55 -4.67
N ARG A 33 -33.63 -7.17 -4.61
CA ARG A 33 -34.07 -5.78 -4.35
C ARG A 33 -33.62 -5.40 -2.94
N GLY A 34 -32.32 -5.26 -2.74
CA GLY A 34 -31.69 -4.85 -1.50
C GLY A 34 -31.42 -3.36 -1.49
N TRP A 35 -31.12 -2.82 -0.30
CA TRP A 35 -30.52 -1.51 -0.13
C TRP A 35 -29.03 -1.70 0.18
N ALA A 36 -28.18 -0.84 -0.38
CA ALA A 36 -26.77 -0.82 -0.05
C ALA A 36 -26.47 0.38 0.86
N THR A 37 -25.41 0.26 1.66
CA THR A 37 -24.92 1.37 2.47
C THR A 37 -23.44 1.56 2.17
N GLU A 38 -23.09 2.78 1.82
CA GLU A 38 -21.68 3.17 1.80
C GLU A 38 -21.26 3.68 3.16
N LEU A 39 -20.05 3.27 3.56
CA LEU A 39 -19.41 3.70 4.78
C LEU A 39 -18.03 4.25 4.45
N TYR A 40 -17.79 5.51 4.81
CA TYR A 40 -16.44 6.06 4.83
C TYR A 40 -15.77 5.71 6.15
N LEU A 41 -14.58 5.11 6.08
CA LEU A 41 -13.84 4.64 7.25
C LEU A 41 -12.41 5.21 7.21
N ARG A 42 -12.01 5.88 8.29
CA ARG A 42 -10.62 6.29 8.50
C ARG A 42 -9.95 5.35 9.50
N ILE A 43 -8.86 4.74 9.08
CA ILE A 43 -8.02 3.87 9.92
C ILE A 43 -6.60 4.42 9.98
N ASN A 44 -6.01 4.38 11.17
CA ASN A 44 -4.61 4.77 11.40
C ASN A 44 -3.67 3.55 11.46
N GLU A 45 -4.24 2.33 11.43
CA GLU A 45 -3.51 1.06 11.39
C GLU A 45 -3.83 0.30 10.11
N GLY A 46 -2.89 -0.54 9.66
CA GLY A 46 -3.01 -1.34 8.45
C GLY A 46 -2.90 -2.84 8.71
N LYS A 47 -3.66 -3.40 9.68
CA LYS A 47 -3.61 -4.84 9.92
C LYS A 47 -4.12 -5.60 8.69
N ASN A 48 -3.49 -6.72 8.36
CA ASN A 48 -3.86 -7.57 7.21
C ASN A 48 -5.38 -7.77 7.18
N ARG A 49 -6.08 -7.44 6.09
CA ARG A 49 -7.53 -7.67 5.90
C ARG A 49 -8.44 -7.18 7.05
N GLN A 50 -8.05 -6.13 7.76
CA GLN A 50 -8.78 -5.63 8.94
C GLN A 50 -10.25 -5.29 8.67
N ILE A 51 -10.53 -4.49 7.65
CA ILE A 51 -11.90 -4.10 7.28
C ILE A 51 -12.73 -5.32 6.88
N ARG A 52 -12.16 -6.23 6.07
CA ARG A 52 -12.84 -7.46 5.66
C ARG A 52 -13.20 -8.34 6.87
N ARG A 53 -12.28 -8.52 7.81
CA ARG A 53 -12.56 -9.25 9.06
C ARG A 53 -13.61 -8.57 9.93
N LEU A 54 -13.60 -7.23 10.00
CA LEU A 54 -14.60 -6.47 10.73
C LEU A 54 -15.99 -6.72 10.14
N CYS A 55 -16.16 -6.57 8.82
CA CYS A 55 -17.43 -6.84 8.14
C CYS A 55 -17.93 -8.27 8.37
N THR A 56 -17.07 -9.27 8.23
CA THR A 56 -17.44 -10.68 8.48
C THR A 56 -17.90 -10.91 9.91
N ARG A 57 -17.20 -10.35 10.91
CA ARG A 57 -17.58 -10.47 12.32
C ARG A 57 -18.90 -9.77 12.63
N SER A 58 -19.17 -8.66 11.96
CA SER A 58 -20.41 -7.90 12.09
C SER A 58 -21.55 -8.42 11.21
N LYS A 59 -21.38 -9.58 10.53
CA LYS A 59 -22.36 -10.17 9.60
C LYS A 59 -22.78 -9.23 8.45
N LEU A 60 -21.89 -8.33 8.05
CA LEU A 60 -22.10 -7.42 6.92
C LEU A 60 -21.51 -8.04 5.64
N ARG A 61 -22.31 -8.08 4.57
CA ARG A 61 -21.84 -8.47 3.23
C ARG A 61 -21.07 -7.29 2.63
N LEU A 62 -19.74 -7.41 2.55
CA LEU A 62 -18.90 -6.40 1.90
C LEU A 62 -18.97 -6.59 0.38
N LEU A 63 -19.66 -5.66 -0.30
CA LEU A 63 -19.80 -5.67 -1.77
C LEU A 63 -18.55 -5.11 -2.44
N HIS A 64 -18.07 -3.96 -1.98
CA HIS A 64 -16.93 -3.27 -2.55
C HIS A 64 -16.09 -2.61 -1.44
N LEU A 65 -14.78 -2.52 -1.64
CA LEU A 65 -13.86 -1.85 -0.72
C LEU A 65 -12.84 -1.06 -1.52
N HIS A 66 -12.98 0.26 -1.47
CA HIS A 66 -12.10 1.20 -2.13
C HIS A 66 -11.31 2.02 -1.12
N ARG A 67 -10.07 2.40 -1.47
CA ARG A 67 -9.27 3.31 -0.65
C ARG A 67 -9.16 4.65 -1.37
N VAL A 68 -10.10 5.54 -1.04
CA VAL A 68 -10.19 6.88 -1.63
C VAL A 68 -9.12 7.87 -1.15
N ARG A 69 -8.48 7.58 0.00
CA ARG A 69 -7.52 8.50 0.60
C ARG A 69 -6.43 7.75 1.36
N PHE A 70 -5.20 8.25 1.27
CA PHE A 70 -4.06 7.80 2.08
C PHE A 70 -3.31 9.00 2.64
N GLY A 71 -3.43 9.23 3.96
CA GLY A 71 -2.87 10.43 4.58
C GLY A 71 -3.43 11.70 3.95
N PRO A 72 -2.59 12.61 3.45
CA PRO A 72 -3.04 13.80 2.70
C PRO A 72 -3.49 13.50 1.26
N LEU A 73 -3.05 12.40 0.66
CA LEU A 73 -3.30 12.08 -0.75
C LEU A 73 -4.70 11.53 -1.01
N THR A 74 -5.34 12.00 -2.09
CA THR A 74 -6.60 11.48 -2.62
C THR A 74 -6.38 10.77 -3.96
N ASP A 75 -7.31 9.90 -4.33
CA ASP A 75 -7.36 9.26 -5.65
C ASP A 75 -8.16 10.06 -6.70
N GLU A 76 -8.62 11.24 -6.31
CA GLU A 76 -9.43 12.12 -7.16
C GLU A 76 -8.71 12.47 -8.47
N GLY A 77 -9.41 12.28 -9.59
CA GLY A 77 -8.87 12.53 -10.93
C GLY A 77 -7.87 11.47 -11.43
N MET A 78 -7.67 10.35 -10.71
CA MET A 78 -6.81 9.25 -11.14
C MET A 78 -7.66 8.12 -11.77
N PRO A 79 -7.45 7.78 -13.06
CA PRO A 79 -8.05 6.59 -13.66
C PRO A 79 -7.61 5.28 -12.98
N GLU A 80 -8.48 4.28 -12.99
CA GLU A 80 -8.14 2.96 -12.46
C GLU A 80 -6.93 2.35 -13.16
N GLY A 81 -6.06 1.70 -12.39
CA GLY A 81 -4.83 1.08 -12.90
C GLY A 81 -3.75 2.08 -13.33
N SER A 82 -4.02 3.38 -13.33
CA SER A 82 -3.02 4.39 -13.66
C SER A 82 -2.13 4.75 -12.46
N CYS A 83 -0.98 5.35 -12.75
CA CYS A 83 -0.10 5.94 -11.76
C CYS A 83 0.42 7.28 -12.27
N ARG A 84 0.66 8.22 -11.34
CA ARG A 84 1.28 9.52 -11.63
C ARG A 84 2.36 9.85 -10.63
N TRP A 85 3.21 10.79 -11.00
CA TRP A 85 4.16 11.42 -10.08
C TRP A 85 3.42 12.34 -9.11
N LEU A 86 3.87 12.37 -7.86
CA LEU A 86 3.39 13.31 -6.85
C LEU A 86 3.96 14.69 -7.13
N THR A 87 3.14 15.71 -6.91
CA THR A 87 3.57 17.12 -6.98
C THR A 87 4.43 17.49 -5.77
N ASP A 88 5.18 18.58 -5.88
CA ASP A 88 6.02 19.05 -4.79
C ASP A 88 5.23 19.44 -3.53
N SER A 89 3.98 19.92 -3.67
CA SER A 89 3.09 20.21 -2.55
C SER A 89 2.69 18.94 -1.83
N GLU A 90 2.21 17.93 -2.58
CA GLU A 90 1.79 16.64 -2.03
C GLU A 90 2.91 15.91 -1.29
N ILE A 91 4.14 16.01 -1.81
CA ILE A 91 5.32 15.47 -1.13
C ILE A 91 5.54 16.20 0.21
N GLY A 92 5.44 17.53 0.22
CA GLY A 92 5.56 18.33 1.45
C GLY A 92 4.51 17.96 2.49
N GLU A 93 3.24 17.87 2.06
CA GLU A 93 2.12 17.47 2.91
C GLU A 93 2.30 16.06 3.47
N LEU A 94 2.82 15.12 2.67
CA LEU A 94 3.14 13.78 3.13
C LEU A 94 4.16 13.79 4.27
N TYR A 95 5.27 14.51 4.11
CA TYR A 95 6.27 14.61 5.18
C TYR A 95 5.67 15.27 6.43
N ALA A 96 4.92 16.35 6.27
CA ALA A 96 4.25 17.03 7.38
C ALA A 96 3.23 16.14 8.11
N ALA A 97 2.56 15.22 7.40
CA ALA A 97 1.62 14.27 7.99
C ALA A 97 2.29 13.10 8.73
N THR A 98 3.62 12.97 8.66
CA THR A 98 4.37 11.95 9.39
C THR A 98 4.95 12.51 10.69
N PRO A 99 5.30 11.65 11.67
CA PRO A 99 6.03 12.07 12.87
C PRO A 99 7.40 12.70 12.59
N LEU A 100 7.91 12.59 11.36
CA LEU A 100 9.18 13.20 10.95
C LEU A 100 9.04 14.73 10.73
N GLY A 101 7.82 15.22 10.48
CA GLY A 101 7.55 16.64 10.22
C GLY A 101 7.95 17.11 8.82
N ALA A 102 7.58 18.35 8.49
CA ALA A 102 7.88 18.97 7.20
C ALA A 102 9.39 19.10 6.93
N ASP A 103 10.17 19.31 7.99
CA ASP A 103 11.62 19.52 7.94
C ASP A 103 12.39 18.25 7.55
N ALA A 104 11.75 17.08 7.63
CA ALA A 104 12.36 15.82 7.22
C ALA A 104 12.41 15.63 5.70
N ARG A 105 11.79 16.52 4.92
CA ARG A 105 11.89 16.49 3.46
C ARG A 105 13.36 16.68 3.07
N PRO A 106 13.99 15.70 2.39
CA PRO A 106 15.39 15.83 2.00
C PRO A 106 15.54 16.97 0.99
N SER A 107 16.56 17.80 1.19
CA SER A 107 16.93 18.80 0.18
C SER A 107 17.27 18.09 -1.14
N ALA A 108 17.10 18.78 -2.27
CA ALA A 108 17.42 18.24 -3.58
C ALA A 108 18.86 17.67 -3.65
N ALA A 109 19.81 18.32 -2.96
CA ALA A 109 21.19 17.84 -2.84
C ALA A 109 21.31 16.53 -2.01
N ALA A 110 20.56 16.39 -0.92
CA ALA A 110 20.52 15.15 -0.15
C ALA A 110 19.88 13.99 -0.95
N ALA A 111 18.78 14.26 -1.66
CA ALA A 111 18.13 13.28 -2.53
C ALA A 111 19.05 12.80 -3.67
N ARG A 112 19.77 13.71 -4.31
CA ARG A 112 20.77 13.38 -5.35
C ARG A 112 21.91 12.52 -4.81
N ARG A 113 22.48 12.86 -3.64
CA ARG A 113 23.49 12.03 -2.97
C ARG A 113 22.97 10.63 -2.63
N ALA A 114 21.75 10.53 -2.10
CA ALA A 114 21.12 9.26 -1.80
C ALA A 114 20.89 8.40 -3.05
N CYS A 115 20.49 9.02 -4.17
CA CYS A 115 20.37 8.36 -5.47
C CYS A 115 21.70 7.78 -5.95
N ILE A 116 22.78 8.58 -5.93
CA ILE A 116 24.13 8.12 -6.31
C ILE A 116 24.55 6.92 -5.45
N VAL A 117 24.38 7.00 -4.12
CA VAL A 117 24.69 5.90 -3.21
C VAL A 117 23.84 4.66 -3.49
N ALA A 118 22.55 4.82 -3.78
CA ALA A 118 21.65 3.71 -4.11
C ALA A 118 22.02 3.02 -5.43
N LEU A 119 22.41 3.80 -6.45
CA LEU A 119 22.90 3.32 -7.73
C LEU A 119 24.21 2.53 -7.54
N TRP A 120 25.16 3.05 -6.77
CA TRP A 120 26.39 2.34 -6.43
C TRP A 120 26.13 1.05 -5.63
N LYS A 121 25.20 1.07 -4.68
CA LYS A 121 24.78 -0.14 -3.94
C LYS A 121 24.13 -1.19 -4.85
N ARG A 122 23.37 -0.78 -5.87
CA ARG A 122 22.81 -1.71 -6.89
C ARG A 122 23.91 -2.30 -7.77
N ALA A 123 24.81 -1.46 -8.27
CA ALA A 123 25.95 -1.89 -9.08
C ALA A 123 26.86 -2.87 -8.31
N TRP A 124 27.20 -2.57 -7.04
CA TRP A 124 28.00 -3.44 -6.19
C TRP A 124 27.33 -4.80 -5.92
N ARG A 125 26.01 -4.81 -5.68
CA ARG A 125 25.25 -6.06 -5.50
C ARG A 125 25.26 -6.92 -6.77
N HIS A 126 25.17 -6.30 -7.94
CA HIS A 126 25.28 -7.01 -9.22
C HIS A 126 26.69 -7.54 -9.48
N ALA A 127 27.72 -6.71 -9.29
CA ALA A 127 29.12 -7.09 -9.47
C ALA A 127 29.54 -8.22 -8.52
N ARG A 128 29.14 -8.15 -7.24
CA ARG A 128 29.39 -9.20 -6.25
C ARG A 128 28.68 -10.51 -6.62
N ARG A 129 27.46 -10.44 -7.14
CA ARG A 129 26.71 -11.63 -7.60
C ARG A 129 27.40 -12.28 -8.79
N GLN A 130 27.79 -11.51 -9.80
CA GLN A 130 28.52 -11.99 -10.96
C GLN A 130 29.89 -12.57 -10.60
N ALA A 131 30.61 -11.96 -9.65
CA ALA A 131 31.89 -12.48 -9.16
C ALA A 131 31.72 -13.83 -8.43
N LEU A 132 30.68 -13.98 -7.61
CA LEU A 132 30.36 -15.26 -6.94
C LEU A 132 29.95 -16.35 -7.93
N GLU A 133 29.20 -15.99 -8.98
CA GLU A 133 28.82 -16.90 -10.06
C GLU A 133 30.03 -17.34 -10.90
N ARG A 134 30.90 -16.40 -11.30
CA ARG A 134 32.15 -16.70 -12.03
C ARG A 134 33.13 -17.53 -11.20
N ALA A 135 33.19 -17.31 -9.90
CA ALA A 135 34.00 -18.10 -8.98
C ALA A 135 33.42 -19.52 -8.71
N GLY A 136 32.28 -19.88 -9.31
CA GLY A 136 31.62 -21.17 -9.08
C GLY A 136 31.05 -21.34 -7.66
N LEU A 137 31.08 -20.29 -6.85
CA LEU A 137 30.57 -20.22 -5.47
C LEU A 137 29.13 -19.71 -5.49
N GLY A 138 28.26 -20.41 -6.22
CA GLY A 138 26.82 -20.15 -6.15
C GLY A 138 26.35 -20.22 -4.69
N VAL A 139 25.59 -19.21 -4.26
CA VAL A 139 25.09 -18.98 -2.89
C VAL A 139 24.35 -20.21 -2.31
N GLY A 140 24.01 -21.21 -3.13
CA GLY A 140 23.38 -22.48 -2.74
C GLY A 140 24.30 -23.68 -2.45
N ARG A 141 25.64 -23.61 -2.56
CA ARG A 141 26.51 -24.81 -2.32
C ARG A 141 27.18 -24.91 -0.95
N LEU A 142 27.25 -23.82 -0.17
CA LEU A 142 27.80 -23.89 1.20
C LEU A 142 26.88 -24.63 2.18
N ALA A 143 25.59 -24.82 1.85
CA ALA A 143 24.65 -25.57 2.68
C ALA A 143 24.72 -27.11 2.51
N ARG A 144 25.36 -27.64 1.46
CA ARG A 144 25.39 -29.10 1.20
C ARG A 144 26.73 -29.79 1.51
N ARG A 145 27.83 -29.05 1.71
CA ARG A 145 29.13 -29.68 2.07
C ARG A 145 29.32 -29.94 3.58
N ARG A 146 28.54 -29.31 4.46
CA ARG A 146 28.62 -29.60 5.91
C ARG A 146 27.88 -30.87 6.37
N ARG A 147 26.97 -31.45 5.57
CA ARG A 147 26.26 -32.70 5.93
C ARG A 147 26.93 -33.99 5.46
N ARG A 148 28.17 -33.93 4.94
CA ARG A 148 28.91 -35.11 4.45
C ARG A 148 30.21 -35.41 5.22
N GLN A 149 30.48 -34.65 6.29
CA GLN A 149 31.61 -34.87 7.21
C GLN A 149 31.16 -35.25 8.64
N GLU A 150 29.86 -35.44 8.86
CA GLU A 150 29.28 -35.90 10.14
C GLU A 150 28.51 -37.22 9.93
N GLY A 151 29.09 -38.16 9.18
CA GLY A 151 28.58 -39.51 9.01
C GLY A 151 29.72 -40.50 9.18
#